data_AF-A0A955SVB7-F1
#
_entry.id   AF-A0A955SVB7-F1
#
_cell.length_a   1.000
_cell.length_b   1.000
_cell.length_c   1.000
_cell.angle_alpha   90.00
_cell.angle_beta   90.00
_cell.angle_gamma   90.00
#
_symmetry.space_group_name_H-M   'P 1'
#
loop_
_entity.id
_entity.type
_entity.pdbx_description
1 polymer ?
#
loop_
_entity_poly.entity_id
_entity_poly.type
_entity_poly.pdbx_seq_one_letter_code
_entity_poly.pdbx_strand_id
1 'polypeptide(L)'
;MNFRYFALIICFILFAVGRSEAVEEHNDLDLVPMSKTAPEIQVDLRLFRTDHPFKKKFYRENEAYIRYGTLQKLRAVQTDLSKRG
;
A
#
# COMPACT_ATOMS: atom_id res chain seq x y z
N MET A 1 47.42 -1.90 -4.38
CA MET A 1 45.95 -1.97 -4.17
C MET A 1 45.27 -1.81 -5.51
N ASN A 2 44.52 -2.82 -5.96
CA ASN A 2 44.04 -2.92 -7.34
C ASN A 2 42.84 -1.99 -7.57
N PHE A 3 43.00 -1.03 -8.48
CA PHE A 3 42.00 -0.03 -8.93
C PHE A 3 40.62 -0.65 -9.26
N ARG A 4 40.60 -1.93 -9.65
CA ARG A 4 39.38 -2.71 -9.97
C ARG A 4 38.44 -2.90 -8.77
N TYR A 5 38.96 -3.00 -7.54
CA TYR A 5 38.11 -3.12 -6.34
C TYR A 5 37.45 -1.78 -5.98
N PHE A 6 38.12 -0.67 -6.29
CA PHE A 6 37.60 0.67 -5.99
C PHE A 6 36.34 0.98 -6.82
N ALA A 7 36.32 0.58 -8.09
CA ALA A 7 35.15 0.74 -8.97
C ALA A 7 33.93 -0.09 -8.52
N LEU A 8 34.15 -1.30 -8.00
CA LEU A 8 33.07 -2.16 -7.49
C LEU A 8 32.44 -1.58 -6.22
N ILE A 9 33.24 -1.01 -5.32
CA ILE A 9 32.77 -0.36 -4.10
C ILE A 9 31.91 0.87 -4.44
N ILE A 10 32.34 1.68 -5.41
CA ILE A 10 31.56 2.85 -5.86
C ILE A 10 30.21 2.43 -6.45
N CYS A 11 30.15 1.37 -7.26
CA CYS A 11 28.87 0.84 -7.77
C CYS A 11 27.94 0.36 -6.65
N PHE A 12 28.48 -0.29 -5.62
CA PHE A 12 27.67 -0.78 -4.51
C PHE A 12 27.09 0.37 -3.67
N ILE A 13 27.88 1.45 -3.47
CA ILE A 13 27.42 2.66 -2.78
C ILE A 13 26.33 3.38 -3.60
N LEU A 14 26.49 3.51 -4.92
CA LEU A 14 25.48 4.13 -5.79
C LEU A 14 24.17 3.33 -5.84
N PHE A 15 24.25 2.00 -5.78
CA PHE A 15 23.08 1.13 -5.73
C PHE A 15 22.32 1.23 -4.39
N ALA A 16 23.04 1.40 -3.28
CA ALA A 16 22.44 1.54 -1.95
C ALA A 16 21.79 2.90 -1.70
N VAL A 17 22.33 3.98 -2.28
CA VAL A 17 21.85 5.36 -2.07
C VAL A 17 20.65 5.71 -2.96
N GLY A 18 20.44 5.01 -4.08
CA GLY A 18 19.38 5.30 -5.04
C GLY A 18 17.95 4.88 -4.63
N ARG A 19 17.77 4.28 -3.45
CA ARG A 19 16.48 3.75 -3.00
C ARG A 19 15.83 4.63 -1.93
N SER A 20 15.84 5.94 -2.13
CA SER A 20 14.88 6.82 -1.47
C SER A 20 13.54 6.65 -2.18
N GLU A 21 12.68 5.77 -1.67
CA GLU A 21 11.26 5.79 -2.03
C GLU A 21 10.75 7.19 -1.67
N ALA A 22 10.34 7.95 -2.68
CA ALA A 22 9.69 9.23 -2.46
C ALA A 22 8.44 8.94 -1.60
N VAL A 23 8.45 9.41 -0.36
CA VAL A 23 7.30 9.32 0.53
C VAL A 23 6.24 10.24 -0.07
N GLU A 24 5.25 9.65 -0.75
CA GLU A 24 4.08 10.40 -1.21
C GLU A 24 3.36 10.96 0.02
N GLU A 25 3.39 12.29 0.16
CA GLU A 25 2.68 12.97 1.24
C GLU A 25 1.19 13.01 0.88
N HIS A 26 0.40 12.15 1.53
CA HIS A 26 -1.05 12.12 1.37
C HIS A 26 -1.73 13.03 2.39
N ASN A 27 -2.69 13.83 1.92
CA ASN A 27 -3.64 14.54 2.77
C ASN A 27 -4.74 13.58 3.26
N ASP A 28 -5.31 13.82 4.44
CA ASP A 28 -6.41 13.04 5.00
C ASP A 28 -7.61 12.86 4.05
N LEU A 29 -7.87 13.83 3.18
CA LEU A 29 -8.97 13.80 2.23
C LEU A 29 -8.66 13.05 0.94
N ASP A 30 -7.40 12.72 0.68
CA ASP A 30 -6.97 12.05 -0.55
C ASP A 30 -7.55 10.65 -0.65
N LEU A 31 -8.07 10.32 -1.82
CA LEU A 31 -8.52 8.97 -2.13
C LEU A 31 -7.32 8.13 -2.55
N VAL A 32 -7.02 7.10 -1.76
CA VAL A 32 -5.89 6.21 -1.99
C VAL A 32 -6.38 4.77 -2.23
N PRO A 33 -5.71 4.01 -3.12
CA PRO A 33 -6.02 2.61 -3.33
C PRO A 33 -5.56 1.76 -2.13
N MET A 34 -6.51 1.07 -1.49
CA MET A 34 -6.25 0.30 -0.27
C MET A 34 -5.23 -0.82 -0.47
N SER A 35 -5.25 -1.46 -1.64
CA SER A 35 -4.34 -2.54 -2.05
C SER A 35 -2.86 -2.12 -1.99
N LYS A 36 -2.55 -0.85 -2.28
CA LYS A 36 -1.17 -0.32 -2.31
C LYS A 36 -0.79 0.33 -0.98
N THR A 37 -1.71 1.08 -0.37
CA THR A 37 -1.39 1.90 0.81
C THR A 37 -1.52 1.13 2.14
N ALA A 38 -2.39 0.11 2.21
CA ALA A 38 -2.51 -0.78 3.37
C ALA A 38 -2.85 -2.21 2.95
N PRO A 39 -1.90 -2.93 2.31
CA PRO A 39 -2.12 -4.29 1.81
C PRO A 39 -2.48 -5.32 2.89
N GLU A 40 -2.20 -5.01 4.16
CA GLU A 40 -2.58 -5.86 5.30
C GLU A 40 -4.08 -5.84 5.64
N ILE A 41 -4.82 -4.85 5.13
CA ILE A 41 -6.28 -4.78 5.33
C ILE A 41 -6.96 -5.56 4.21
N GLN A 42 -7.56 -6.69 4.57
CA GLN A 42 -8.33 -7.49 3.60
C GLN A 42 -9.68 -6.83 3.32
N VAL A 43 -9.86 -6.37 2.09
CA VAL A 43 -11.12 -5.80 1.61
C VAL A 43 -11.85 -6.82 0.76
N ASP A 44 -13.10 -7.08 1.15
CA ASP A 44 -13.97 -7.96 0.40
C ASP A 44 -14.71 -7.18 -0.69
N LEU A 45 -14.34 -7.45 -1.95
CA LEU A 45 -14.92 -6.83 -3.14
C LEU A 45 -16.07 -7.65 -3.74
N ARG A 46 -16.83 -8.42 -2.94
CA ARG A 46 -17.98 -9.22 -3.42
C ARG A 46 -18.93 -8.45 -4.35
N LEU A 47 -19.17 -7.16 -4.10
CA LEU A 47 -20.06 -6.31 -4.91
C LEU A 47 -19.46 -5.88 -6.27
N PHE A 48 -18.18 -6.18 -6.53
CA PHE A 48 -17.57 -6.07 -7.87
C PHE A 48 -17.93 -7.27 -8.77
N ARG A 49 -18.22 -8.41 -8.16
CA ARG A 49 -18.60 -9.65 -8.86
C ARG A 49 -20.11 -9.68 -9.02
N THR A 50 -20.64 -10.69 -9.69
CA THR A 50 -22.10 -10.90 -9.83
C THR A 50 -22.61 -12.06 -8.97
N ASP A 51 -21.72 -12.70 -8.21
CA ASP A 51 -21.99 -13.85 -7.33
C ASP A 51 -22.46 -13.44 -5.93
N HIS A 52 -23.27 -12.40 -5.87
CA HIS A 52 -23.95 -11.93 -4.66
C HIS A 52 -25.45 -11.76 -4.95
N PRO A 53 -26.32 -11.62 -3.92
CA PRO A 53 -27.78 -11.70 -4.08
C PRO A 53 -28.39 -10.73 -5.11
N PHE A 54 -27.76 -9.58 -5.34
CA PHE A 54 -28.25 -8.56 -6.27
C PHE A 54 -27.90 -8.82 -7.75
N LYS A 55 -27.09 -9.84 -8.07
CA LYS A 55 -26.74 -10.28 -9.44
C LYS A 55 -26.27 -9.17 -10.39
N LYS A 56 -25.73 -8.06 -9.87
CA LYS A 56 -25.27 -6.90 -10.65
C LYS A 56 -24.01 -6.31 -10.03
N LYS A 57 -23.06 -5.87 -10.86
CA LYS A 57 -21.86 -5.19 -10.38
C LYS A 57 -22.22 -3.79 -9.88
N PHE A 58 -21.73 -3.44 -8.69
CA PHE A 58 -21.87 -2.09 -8.15
C PHE A 58 -20.64 -1.23 -8.40
N TYR A 59 -19.49 -1.86 -8.60
CA TYR A 59 -18.21 -1.18 -8.81
C TYR A 59 -17.63 -1.51 -10.18
N ARG A 60 -16.97 -0.52 -10.79
CA ARG A 60 -16.30 -0.69 -12.09
C ARG A 60 -14.92 -1.31 -11.96
N GLU A 61 -14.25 -1.08 -10.83
CA GLU A 61 -12.87 -1.43 -10.60
C GLU A 61 -12.78 -2.52 -9.52
N ASN A 62 -11.80 -3.43 -9.67
CA ASN A 62 -11.48 -4.44 -8.67
C ASN A 62 -10.49 -3.87 -7.63
N GLU A 63 -10.64 -2.61 -7.28
CA GLU A 63 -9.79 -1.88 -6.35
C GLU A 63 -10.67 -1.01 -5.46
N ALA A 64 -10.45 -1.08 -4.15
CA ALA A 64 -11.13 -0.22 -3.19
C ALA A 64 -10.32 1.06 -2.96
N TYR A 65 -10.99 2.20 -3.08
CA TYR A 65 -10.45 3.49 -2.71
C TYR A 65 -11.08 3.97 -1.40
N ILE A 66 -10.25 4.56 -0.54
CA ILE A 66 -10.71 5.16 0.70
C ILE A 66 -9.94 6.45 0.97
N ARG A 67 -10.52 7.34 1.76
CA ARG A 67 -9.80 8.52 2.23
C ARG A 67 -8.63 8.11 3.13
N TYR A 68 -7.46 8.70 2.88
CA TYR A 68 -6.24 8.38 3.61
C TYR A 68 -6.41 8.51 5.13
N GLY A 69 -7.05 9.58 5.62
CA GLY A 69 -7.29 9.76 7.05
C GLY A 69 -8.21 8.69 7.65
N THR A 70 -9.12 8.12 6.85
CA THR A 70 -9.96 6.98 7.28
C THR A 70 -9.17 5.69 7.28
N LEU A 71 -8.30 5.49 6.28
CA LEU A 71 -7.39 4.35 6.22
C LEU A 71 -6.51 4.28 7.46
N GLN A 72 -5.92 5.40 7.86
CA GLN A 72 -5.06 5.48 9.05
C GLN A 72 -5.81 5.09 10.32
N LYS A 73 -7.07 5.53 10.47
CA LYS A 73 -7.92 5.13 11.60
C LYS A 73 -8.22 3.64 11.59
N LEU A 74 -8.50 3.05 10.43
CA LEU A 74 -8.72 1.60 10.30
C LEU A 74 -7.46 0.81 10.69
N ARG A 75 -6.28 1.24 10.23
CA ARG A 75 -4.99 0.61 10.61
C ARG A 75 -4.77 0.67 12.12
N ALA A 76 -5.05 1.82 12.73
CA ALA A 76 -4.92 1.98 14.17
C ALA A 76 -5.86 1.04 14.93
N VAL A 77 -7.12 0.93 14.50
CA VAL A 77 -8.10 0.00 15.08
C VAL A 77 -7.66 -1.45 14.90
N GLN A 78 -7.20 -1.85 13.71
CA GLN A 78 -6.77 -3.22 13.46
C GLN A 78 -5.53 -3.60 14.29
N THR A 79 -4.62 -2.64 14.50
CA THR A 79 -3.46 -2.81 15.39
C THR A 79 -3.87 -2.92 16.85
N ASP A 80 -4.91 -2.20 17.28
CA ASP A 80 -5.44 -2.32 18.64
C ASP A 80 -6.14 -3.67 18.85
N LEU A 81 -6.95 -4.11 17.87
CA LEU A 81 -7.63 -5.40 17.91
C LEU A 81 -6.63 -6.57 17.91
N SER A 82 -5.59 -6.52 17.08
CA SER A 82 -4.58 -7.60 17.04
C SER A 82 -3.82 -7.78 18.36
N LYS A 83 -3.72 -6.71 19.17
CA LYS A 83 -3.15 -6.78 20.53
C LYS A 83 -4.08 -7.41 21.56
N ARG A 84 -5.39 -7.42 21.29
CA ARG A 84 -6.43 -7.89 22.23
C ARG A 84 -6.81 -9.36 22.05
N GLY A 85 -6.51 -9.95 20.88
CA GLY A 85 -6.91 -11.32 20.52
C GLY A 85 -8.33 -11.36 19.95
#